data_AF-A0A931AMC7-F1
#
_entry.id   AF-A0A931AMC7-F1
#
_cell.length_a   1.000
_cell.length_b   1.000
_cell.length_c   1.000
_cell.angle_alpha   90.00
_cell.angle_beta   90.00
_cell.angle_gamma   90.00
#
_symmetry.space_group_name_H-M   'P 1'
#
loop_
_entity.id
_entity.type
_entity.pdbx_description
1 polymer ?
#
loop_
_entity_poly.entity_id
_entity_poly.type
_entity_poly.pdbx_seq_one_letter_code
_entity_poly.pdbx_strand_id
1 'polypeptide(L)'
;MGRLEDLAVQYANAARWELNQALTRIVCLDEEGMLHDKDLGRIAYAYQRLSWWRQVTDLTHGREEPVGGATALLTVRQRAHALLLHARPVTNGGLFAQAMEESRRGGARAFLDATEKLAEALAFPSDHDTLPAAPGTPATATD
;
A
#
# COMPACT_ATOMS: atom_id res chain seq x y z
N MET A 1 -15.15 12.95 5.31
CA MET A 1 -14.00 12.27 4.68
C MET A 1 -14.53 11.32 3.63
N GLY A 2 -13.82 11.18 2.51
CA GLY A 2 -14.20 10.27 1.43
C GLY A 2 -13.62 8.87 1.64
N ARG A 3 -14.21 7.89 0.95
CA ARG A 3 -13.82 6.47 1.03
C ARG A 3 -12.35 6.25 0.62
N LEU A 4 -11.83 7.07 -0.30
CA LEU A 4 -10.46 6.94 -0.82
C LEU A 4 -9.41 7.38 0.19
N GLU A 5 -9.71 8.43 0.95
CA GLU A 5 -8.88 8.94 2.02
C GLU A 5 -8.77 7.90 3.16
N ASP A 6 -9.89 7.30 3.54
CA ASP A 6 -9.91 6.24 4.56
C ASP A 6 -9.12 5.00 4.13
N LEU A 7 -9.27 4.57 2.87
CA LEU A 7 -8.52 3.45 2.31
C LEU A 7 -7.02 3.76 2.25
N ALA A 8 -6.62 4.98 1.85
CA ALA A 8 -5.23 5.38 1.84
C ALA A 8 -4.60 5.30 3.24
N VAL A 9 -5.33 5.71 4.28
CA VAL A 9 -4.90 5.58 5.68
C VAL A 9 -4.76 4.10 6.08
N GLN A 10 -5.70 3.24 5.70
CA GLN A 10 -5.60 1.80 5.95
C GLN A 10 -4.37 1.18 5.29
N TYR A 11 -4.10 1.48 4.03
CA TYR A 11 -2.90 1.01 3.33
C TYR A 11 -1.60 1.56 3.95
N ALA A 12 -1.59 2.83 4.38
CA ALA A 12 -0.45 3.41 5.09
C ALA A 12 -0.19 2.68 6.42
N ASN A 13 -1.24 2.35 7.17
CA ASN A 13 -1.12 1.62 8.42
C ASN A 13 -0.65 0.18 8.20
N ALA A 14 -1.17 -0.52 7.19
CA ALA A 14 -0.72 -1.86 6.82
C ALA A 14 0.76 -1.85 6.41
N ALA A 15 1.20 -0.89 5.59
CA ALA A 15 2.59 -0.73 5.21
C ALA A 15 3.50 -0.39 6.41
N ARG A 16 3.01 0.43 7.36
CA ARG A 16 3.73 0.74 8.61
C ARG A 16 3.91 -0.52 9.46
N TRP A 17 2.87 -1.34 9.58
CA TRP A 17 2.95 -2.59 10.33
C TRP A 17 3.94 -3.57 9.69
N GLU A 18 3.91 -3.75 8.37
CA GLU A 18 4.88 -4.61 7.67
C GLU A 18 6.32 -4.13 7.83
N LEU A 19 6.56 -2.81 7.77
CA LEU A 19 7.88 -2.25 8.04
C LEU A 19 8.31 -2.52 9.48
N ASN A 20 7.41 -2.34 10.45
CA ASN A 20 7.71 -2.63 11.85
C ASN A 20 8.10 -4.10 12.04
N GLN A 21 7.36 -5.04 11.43
CA GLN A 21 7.72 -6.45 11.47
C GLN A 21 9.10 -6.74 10.86
N ALA A 22 9.43 -6.11 9.74
CA ALA A 22 10.73 -6.27 9.11
C ALA A 22 11.86 -5.73 9.99
N LEU A 23 11.64 -4.60 10.67
CA LEU A 23 12.60 -4.00 11.61
C LEU A 23 12.75 -4.84 12.89
N THR A 24 11.65 -5.28 13.51
CA THR A 24 11.69 -6.16 14.69
C THR A 24 12.44 -7.45 14.38
N ARG A 25 12.24 -8.02 13.20
CA ARG A 25 12.97 -9.21 12.76
C ARG A 25 14.48 -8.99 12.72
N ILE A 26 14.96 -7.81 12.30
CA ILE A 26 16.39 -7.51 12.35
C ILE A 26 16.92 -7.48 13.78
N VAL A 27 16.19 -6.88 14.71
CA VAL A 27 16.60 -6.83 16.12
C VAL A 27 16.79 -8.24 16.68
N CYS A 28 15.85 -9.16 16.40
CA CYS A 28 15.98 -10.55 16.83
C CYS A 28 17.12 -11.30 16.12
N LEU A 29 17.34 -11.07 14.82
CA LEU A 29 18.40 -11.74 14.06
C LEU A 29 19.80 -11.21 14.37
N ASP A 30 19.91 -9.97 14.84
CA ASP A 30 21.17 -9.39 15.33
C ASP A 30 21.59 -10.06 16.64
N GLU A 31 20.64 -10.31 17.55
CA GLU A 31 20.85 -11.08 18.78
C GLU A 31 21.30 -12.53 18.48
N GLU A 32 20.85 -13.10 17.36
CA GLU A 32 21.21 -14.45 16.89
C GLU A 32 22.45 -14.49 15.97
N GLY A 33 22.99 -13.33 15.56
CA GLY A 33 24.14 -13.21 14.67
C GLY A 33 23.92 -13.65 13.20
N MET A 34 22.69 -13.65 12.71
CA MET A 34 22.30 -14.17 11.37
C MET A 34 21.58 -13.15 10.49
N LEU A 35 22.12 -11.94 10.36
CA LEU A 35 21.57 -10.95 9.44
C LEU A 35 21.90 -11.29 7.97
N HIS A 36 20.88 -11.42 7.14
CA HIS A 36 21.06 -11.68 5.70
C HIS A 36 20.60 -10.48 4.83
N ASP A 37 21.20 -10.35 3.64
CA ASP A 37 20.86 -9.32 2.65
C ASP A 37 19.37 -9.28 2.30
N LYS A 38 18.70 -10.44 2.31
CA LYS A 38 17.25 -10.56 2.08
C LYS A 38 16.41 -9.81 3.12
N ASP A 39 16.86 -9.76 4.37
CA ASP A 39 16.14 -9.09 5.46
C ASP A 39 16.24 -7.56 5.31
N LEU A 40 17.41 -7.07 4.87
CA LEU A 40 17.60 -5.66 4.48
C LEU A 40 16.79 -5.28 3.24
N GLY A 41 16.72 -6.15 2.24
CA GLY A 41 15.86 -5.98 1.06
C GLY A 41 14.38 -5.87 1.43
N ARG A 42 13.91 -6.71 2.37
CA ARG A 42 12.52 -6.64 2.87
C ARG A 42 12.20 -5.30 3.53
N ILE A 43 13.15 -4.71 4.27
CA ILE A 43 12.98 -3.36 4.83
C ILE A 43 12.91 -2.31 3.73
N ALA A 44 13.81 -2.34 2.75
CA ALA A 44 13.79 -1.39 1.64
C ALA A 44 12.47 -1.44 0.88
N TYR A 45 11.96 -2.64 0.62
CA TYR A 45 10.65 -2.86 0.02
C TYR A 45 9.53 -2.24 0.87
N ALA A 46 9.43 -2.61 2.15
CA ALA A 46 8.36 -2.16 3.03
C ALA A 46 8.40 -0.64 3.28
N TYR A 47 9.60 -0.09 3.44
CA TYR A 47 9.83 1.34 3.60
C TYR A 47 9.38 2.11 2.35
N GLN A 48 9.76 1.65 1.16
CA GLN A 48 9.39 2.33 -0.07
C GLN A 48 7.86 2.32 -0.25
N ARG A 49 7.20 1.20 0.06
CA ARG A 49 5.74 1.09 0.01
C ARG A 49 5.07 2.06 0.99
N LEU A 50 5.57 2.14 2.23
CA LEU A 50 5.07 3.09 3.24
C LEU A 50 5.27 4.54 2.80
N SER A 51 6.42 4.87 2.21
CA SER A 51 6.73 6.22 1.75
C SER A 51 5.70 6.73 0.73
N TRP A 52 5.29 5.88 -0.21
CA TRP A 52 4.26 6.25 -1.18
C TRP A 52 2.90 6.48 -0.53
N TRP A 53 2.45 5.56 0.33
CA TRP A 53 1.18 5.73 1.04
C TRP A 53 1.18 6.95 1.96
N ARG A 54 2.32 7.27 2.58
CA ARG A 54 2.47 8.51 3.35
C ARG A 54 2.32 9.75 2.48
N GLN A 55 2.90 9.78 1.29
CA GLN A 55 2.68 10.92 0.38
C GLN A 55 1.20 11.09 0.02
N VAL A 56 0.44 10.00 -0.15
CA VAL A 56 -1.01 10.08 -0.37
C VAL A 56 -1.72 10.66 0.85
N THR A 57 -1.38 10.18 2.06
CA THR A 57 -1.97 10.70 3.30
C THR A 57 -1.59 12.15 3.56
N ASP A 58 -0.36 12.56 3.23
CA ASP A 58 0.12 13.93 3.41
C ASP A 58 -0.58 14.89 2.44
N LEU A 59 -0.89 14.46 1.21
CA LEU A 59 -1.67 15.27 0.27
C LEU A 59 -3.15 15.40 0.66
N THR A 60 -3.70 14.44 1.42
CA THR A 60 -5.12 14.41 1.81
C THR A 60 -5.38 14.95 3.22
N HIS A 61 -4.38 14.89 4.11
CA HIS A 61 -4.51 15.23 5.54
C HIS A 61 -3.37 16.14 6.04
N GLY A 62 -2.47 16.58 5.15
CA GLY A 62 -1.31 17.36 5.51
C GLY A 62 -1.62 18.78 5.97
N ARG A 63 -0.55 19.54 6.23
CA ARG A 63 -0.63 20.93 6.69
C ARG A 63 -0.91 21.93 5.57
N GLU A 64 -0.68 21.52 4.33
CA GLU A 64 -1.01 22.30 3.13
C GLU A 64 -2.49 22.12 2.76
N GLU A 65 -2.97 22.84 1.75
CA GLU A 65 -4.35 22.72 1.27
C GLU A 65 -4.62 21.27 0.81
N PRO A 66 -5.47 20.51 1.52
CA PRO A 66 -5.64 19.09 1.24
C PRO A 66 -6.40 18.91 -0.08
N VAL A 67 -5.92 17.99 -0.91
CA VAL A 67 -6.60 17.62 -2.16
C VAL A 67 -7.46 16.38 -1.95
N GLY A 68 -8.49 16.20 -2.78
CA GLY A 68 -9.32 15.00 -2.75
C GLY A 68 -8.54 13.72 -3.00
N GLY A 69 -8.98 12.61 -2.40
CA GLY A 69 -8.25 11.33 -2.40
C GLY A 69 -7.92 10.78 -3.79
N ALA A 70 -8.80 10.96 -4.77
CA ALA A 70 -8.54 10.55 -6.15
C ALA A 70 -7.36 11.33 -6.77
N THR A 71 -7.33 12.65 -6.57
CA THR A 71 -6.25 13.52 -7.05
C THR A 71 -4.93 13.19 -6.38
N ALA A 72 -4.93 12.96 -5.06
CA ALA A 72 -3.74 12.54 -4.31
C ALA A 72 -3.19 11.21 -4.84
N LEU A 73 -4.04 10.20 -5.02
CA LEU A 73 -3.65 8.90 -5.53
C LEU A 73 -3.06 8.97 -6.94
N LEU A 74 -3.72 9.68 -7.86
CA LEU A 74 -3.21 9.86 -9.23
C LEU A 74 -1.86 10.57 -9.24
N THR A 75 -1.71 11.63 -8.44
CA THR A 75 -0.46 12.38 -8.32
C THR A 75 0.68 11.49 -7.84
N VAL A 76 0.47 10.71 -6.79
CA VAL A 76 1.51 9.83 -6.24
C VAL A 76 1.76 8.63 -7.16
N ARG A 77 0.74 8.08 -7.82
CA ARG A 77 0.87 7.04 -8.84
C ARG A 77 1.77 7.50 -10.00
N GLN A 78 1.59 8.72 -10.49
CA GLN A 78 2.45 9.31 -11.53
C GLN A 78 3.91 9.43 -11.06
N ARG A 79 4.14 9.86 -9.81
CA ARG A 79 5.50 9.91 -9.23
C ARG A 79 6.14 8.53 -9.12
N ALA A 80 5.38 7.51 -8.71
CA ALA A 80 5.87 6.14 -8.64
C ALA A 80 6.21 5.57 -10.03
N HIS A 81 5.38 5.84 -11.05
CA HIS A 81 5.70 5.50 -12.43
C HIS A 81 6.96 6.21 -12.93
N ALA A 82 7.09 7.52 -12.69
CA ALA A 82 8.26 8.29 -13.08
C ALA A 82 9.54 7.73 -12.44
N LEU A 83 9.48 7.32 -11.16
CA LEU A 83 10.60 6.67 -10.51
C LEU A 83 11.00 5.38 -11.24
N LEU A 84 10.05 4.52 -11.60
CA LEU A 84 10.35 3.27 -12.30
C LEU A 84 10.87 3.48 -13.73
N LEU A 85 10.34 4.46 -14.46
CA LEU A 85 10.76 4.77 -15.83
C LEU A 85 12.13 5.45 -15.89
N HIS A 86 12.44 6.30 -14.90
CA HIS A 86 13.69 7.06 -14.86
C HIS A 86 14.72 6.48 -13.90
N ALA A 87 14.46 5.31 -13.30
CA ALA A 87 15.41 4.60 -12.47
C ALA A 87 16.64 4.24 -13.30
N ARG A 88 17.73 4.99 -13.13
CA ARG A 88 19.01 4.62 -13.71
C ARG A 88 19.47 3.31 -13.06
N PRO A 89 20.04 2.36 -13.83
CA PRO A 89 20.71 1.22 -13.23
C PRO A 89 21.80 1.73 -12.28
N VAL A 90 21.92 1.11 -11.11
CA VAL A 90 23.05 1.39 -10.22
C VAL A 90 24.29 0.82 -10.91
N THR A 91 24.97 1.67 -11.68
CA THR A 91 26.19 1.32 -12.44
C THR A 91 27.42 1.29 -11.53
N ASN A 92 27.38 2.01 -10.41
CA ASN A 92 28.43 2.07 -9.41
C ASN A 92 27.86 1.64 -8.05
N GLY A 93 28.09 0.37 -7.70
CA GLY A 93 27.64 -0.23 -6.44
C GLY A 93 27.82 -1.75 -6.48
N GLY A 94 28.19 -2.36 -5.35
CA GLY A 94 28.26 -3.82 -5.24
C GLY A 94 26.89 -4.49 -5.34
N LEU A 95 26.86 -5.83 -5.36
CA LEU A 95 25.64 -6.65 -5.47
C LEU A 95 24.55 -6.24 -4.45
N PHE A 96 24.96 -5.86 -3.24
CA PHE A 96 24.06 -5.34 -2.21
C PHE A 96 23.30 -4.08 -2.66
N ALA A 97 23.97 -3.09 -3.24
CA ALA A 97 23.34 -1.85 -3.67
C ALA A 97 22.33 -2.09 -4.81
N GLN A 98 22.63 -3.04 -5.70
CA GLN A 98 21.73 -3.47 -6.76
C GLN A 98 20.50 -4.19 -6.20
N ALA A 99 20.68 -5.09 -5.24
CA ALA A 99 19.58 -5.81 -4.57
C ALA A 99 18.65 -4.87 -3.79
N MET A 100 19.20 -3.85 -3.12
CA MET A 100 18.43 -2.84 -2.41
C MET A 100 17.62 -1.97 -3.37
N GLU A 101 18.20 -1.58 -4.50
CA GLU A 101 17.48 -0.82 -5.51
C GLU A 101 16.33 -1.64 -6.12
N GLU A 102 16.56 -2.91 -6.45
CA GLU A 102 15.49 -3.77 -6.95
C GLU A 102 14.38 -3.98 -5.90
N SER A 103 14.74 -4.05 -4.62
CA SER A 103 13.76 -4.12 -3.53
C SER A 103 12.89 -2.86 -3.44
N ARG A 104 13.47 -1.66 -3.61
CA ARG A 104 12.70 -0.39 -3.69
C ARG A 104 11.79 -0.36 -4.90
N ARG A 105 12.28 -0.81 -6.07
CA ARG A 105 11.43 -0.93 -7.27
C ARG A 105 10.28 -1.89 -7.04
N GLY A 106 10.52 -3.02 -6.37
CA GLY A 106 9.47 -3.92 -5.91
C GLY A 106 8.40 -3.21 -5.07
N GLY A 107 8.82 -2.38 -4.12
CA GLY A 107 7.90 -1.59 -3.29
C GLY A 107 7.09 -0.57 -4.08
N ALA A 108 7.69 0.07 -5.09
CA ALA A 108 6.98 0.97 -6.00
C ALA A 108 5.97 0.21 -6.89
N ARG A 109 6.34 -0.95 -7.45
CA ARG A 109 5.42 -1.81 -8.20
C ARG A 109 4.22 -2.25 -7.35
N ALA A 110 4.47 -2.71 -6.12
CA ALA A 110 3.41 -3.11 -5.20
C ALA A 110 2.44 -1.96 -4.85
N PHE A 111 2.93 -0.72 -4.79
CA PHE A 111 2.08 0.46 -4.66
C PHE A 111 1.21 0.70 -5.91
N LEU A 112 1.79 0.58 -7.11
CA LEU A 112 1.05 0.71 -8.37
C LEU A 112 -0.04 -0.37 -8.49
N ASP A 113 0.27 -1.63 -8.16
CA ASP A 113 -0.69 -2.73 -8.19
C ASP A 113 -1.85 -2.49 -7.19
N ALA A 114 -1.54 -2.00 -5.99
CA ALA A 114 -2.55 -1.69 -4.98
C ALA A 114 -3.47 -0.54 -5.43
N THR A 115 -2.92 0.50 -6.06
CA THR A 115 -3.72 1.62 -6.58
C THR A 115 -4.55 1.24 -7.81
N GLU A 116 -4.13 0.26 -8.60
CA GLU A 116 -4.91 -0.30 -9.70
C GLU A 116 -6.11 -1.10 -9.18
N LYS A 117 -5.88 -2.01 -8.22
CA LYS A 117 -6.97 -2.75 -7.55
C LYS A 117 -7.99 -1.83 -6.88
N LEU A 118 -7.53 -0.71 -6.31
CA LEU A 118 -8.42 0.32 -5.76
C LEU A 118 -9.29 0.97 -6.85
N ALA A 119 -8.70 1.30 -8.00
CA ALA A 119 -9.46 1.87 -9.12
C ALA A 119 -10.50 0.88 -9.64
N GLU A 120 -10.16 -0.40 -9.78
CA GLU A 120 -11.07 -1.48 -10.17
C GLU A 120 -12.22 -1.63 -9.16
N ALA A 121 -11.92 -1.70 -7.86
CA ALA A 121 -12.92 -1.85 -6.80
C ALA A 121 -13.88 -0.65 -6.66
N LEU A 122 -13.50 0.52 -7.19
CA LEU A 122 -14.35 1.71 -7.23
C LEU A 122 -15.12 1.85 -8.53
N ALA A 123 -14.61 1.30 -9.64
CA ALA A 123 -15.30 1.24 -10.91
C ALA A 123 -16.49 0.26 -10.88
N PHE A 124 -16.40 -0.79 -10.07
CA PHE A 124 -17.47 -1.75 -9.84
C PHE A 124 -17.89 -1.70 -8.37
N PRO A 125 -18.91 -0.90 -8.00
CA PRO A 125 -19.50 -1.03 -6.67
C PRO A 125 -20.06 -2.44 -6.58
N SER A 126 -19.41 -3.30 -5.79
CA SER A 126 -19.87 -4.67 -5.56
C SER A 126 -21.27 -4.62 -4.96
N ASP A 127 -22.23 -5.28 -5.61
CA ASP A 127 -23.63 -5.52 -5.18
C ASP A 127 -23.71 -6.33 -3.86
N HIS A 128 -23.02 -5.89 -2.81
CA HIS A 128 -23.08 -6.53 -1.49
C HIS A 128 -24.15 -5.92 -0.56
N ASP A 129 -24.94 -4.95 -1.04
CA ASP A 129 -26.12 -4.44 -0.30
C ASP A 129 -27.43 -5.18 -0.62
N THR A 130 -27.41 -6.23 -1.46
CA THR A 130 -28.54 -7.18 -1.50
C THR A 130 -28.45 -8.15 -0.33
N LEU A 131 -28.94 -7.68 0.81
CA LEU A 131 -29.39 -8.50 1.93
C LEU A 131 -30.20 -9.68 1.37
N PRO A 132 -29.88 -10.96 1.70
CA PRO A 132 -30.75 -12.05 1.31
C PRO A 132 -32.07 -11.86 2.06
N ALA A 133 -33.14 -11.55 1.33
CA ALA A 133 -34.49 -11.56 1.87
C ALA A 133 -34.73 -12.94 2.49
N ALA A 134 -34.80 -12.98 3.82
CA ALA A 134 -35.08 -14.18 4.57
C ALA A 134 -36.41 -14.79 4.09
N PRO A 135 -36.49 -16.11 3.87
CA PRO A 135 -37.73 -16.75 3.45
C PRO A 135 -38.66 -16.94 4.65
N GLY A 136 -39.91 -16.50 4.50
CA GLY A 136 -41.06 -17.09 5.20
C GLY A 136 -41.51 -16.38 6.47
N THR A 137 -42.58 -15.60 6.37
CA THR A 137 -43.56 -15.45 7.44
C THR A 137 -44.86 -16.10 6.93
N PRO A 138 -45.35 -17.20 7.54
CA PRO A 138 -46.61 -17.80 7.12
C PRO A 138 -47.76 -16.88 7.54
N ALA A 139 -48.69 -16.66 6.61
CA ALA A 139 -49.92 -15.93 6.84
C ALA A 139 -50.78 -16.64 7.88
N THR A 140 -51.08 -15.94 8.97
CA THR A 140 -52.18 -16.25 9.86
C THR A 140 -53.48 -16.05 9.08
N ALA A 141 -54.12 -17.13 8.66
CA ALA A 141 -55.50 -17.10 8.18
C ALA A 141 -56.41 -17.50 9.35
N THR A 142 -57.23 -16.55 9.77
CA THR A 142 -58.32 -16.72 10.73
C THR A 142 -59.61 -16.72 9.91
N ASP A 143 -60.27 -17.87 9.81
CA ASP A 143 -61.71 -18.09 9.98
C ASP A 143 -62.05 -19.57 9.73
#